data_AF-A0A0D0B3Y5-F1
#
_entry.id   AF-A0A0D0B3Y5-F1
#
_cell.length_a   1.000
_cell.length_b   1.000
_cell.length_c   1.000
_cell.angle_alpha   90.00
_cell.angle_beta   90.00
_cell.angle_gamma   90.00
#
_symmetry.space_group_name_H-M   'P 1'
#
loop_
_entity.id
_entity.type
_entity.pdbx_description
1 polymer ?
#
loop_
_entity_poly.entity_id
_entity_poly.type
_entity_poly.pdbx_seq_one_letter_code
_entity_poly.pdbx_strand_id
1 'polypeptide(L)'
;MMDSFDNFQYTDSASSYGGAISVVDDNSSVYTATTNTGTAVDLESLSIVDDRSQTSSYNNGHEGHHHHTPRTGVDEDFYAVLDDLKDEGTIDLPPHACSYCGIHSPASVVKCLVCSKWFCNSRGNTSASHIVNHLVRAKHKEVILHTESPLGETTPECYNCGSKNVFMLGFIPAKSDTVVILLCRQPCATVNKDMSWNASLWAPLIDDRSFLSWLVKPPTETEQLRSRQISFNQINRLEDLWRENANATLEDLEKPGVDDEPQPILLHYEDAYQYQNIFGPLVKIEADYDKRLKESQTQTDITVRWDVGLNQKRVAWFGLPKLESGEVRLAVGDELRLRYQGELHKAWDGVGHVIKIPNNISDEIGLELRRTEGVPTDCTHNFAADFVWKSTSFDRMQLAMKTFALDEKSVNGYILLGHELAPQVLRTQMPKRFSAPGLPELNHSQMYAVKSVLQKPISLIQGPPGTGKTVTSASIVYHLAKMNPGQVLVCAPSNVAVDQLTEKIHATGLKVVRLTAKSREALDSSVAFLTLHQQVANSTTHVELQKLIMLKNEQGELSSNDERKYKTLIRQCEKEILGAADVICCTCVGAGDPRLNKLKFRTVLIDEATQAAEPGAELLSFESFID
;
A
#
# COMPACT_ATOMS: atom_id res chain seq x y z
N MET A 1 -59.47 -27.98 -28.33
CA MET A 1 -59.84 -27.97 -26.91
C MET A 1 -58.56 -27.66 -26.16
N MET A 2 -58.27 -26.41 -25.78
CA MET A 2 -58.93 -25.67 -24.66
C MET A 2 -58.92 -26.58 -23.42
N ASP A 3 -58.20 -26.27 -22.34
CA ASP A 3 -58.22 -24.98 -21.64
C ASP A 3 -56.92 -24.62 -20.88
N SER A 4 -56.69 -23.30 -20.90
CA SER A 4 -55.88 -22.49 -19.98
C SER A 4 -56.62 -22.23 -18.65
N PHE A 5 -56.11 -21.26 -17.88
CA PHE A 5 -56.69 -20.54 -16.73
C PHE A 5 -56.26 -21.04 -15.35
N ASP A 6 -55.88 -20.22 -14.37
CA ASP A 6 -55.43 -18.81 -14.26
C ASP A 6 -55.06 -18.68 -12.76
N ASN A 7 -53.89 -18.17 -12.38
CA ASN A 7 -53.64 -16.78 -11.99
C ASN A 7 -54.46 -16.30 -10.77
N PHE A 8 -53.81 -15.96 -9.63
CA PHE A 8 -54.17 -14.82 -8.75
C PHE A 8 -53.09 -14.50 -7.69
N GLN A 9 -52.41 -13.36 -7.94
CA GLN A 9 -52.02 -12.24 -7.05
C GLN A 9 -51.26 -12.44 -5.71
N TYR A 10 -50.04 -11.89 -5.71
CA TYR A 10 -49.43 -10.95 -4.75
C TYR A 10 -50.06 -10.75 -3.36
N THR A 11 -49.27 -11.05 -2.33
CA THR A 11 -49.11 -10.19 -1.14
C THR A 11 -47.64 -10.20 -0.68
N ASP A 12 -47.11 -9.00 -0.42
CA ASP A 12 -45.77 -8.72 0.07
C ASP A 12 -45.48 -9.34 1.45
N SER A 13 -44.29 -9.91 1.63
CA SER A 13 -43.52 -9.79 2.88
C SER A 13 -42.08 -10.28 2.67
N ALA A 14 -41.14 -9.38 2.99
CA ALA A 14 -39.71 -9.55 2.84
C ALA A 14 -39.12 -10.57 3.82
N SER A 15 -38.20 -11.42 3.35
CA SER A 15 -37.03 -11.81 4.13
C SER A 15 -35.85 -12.10 3.21
N SER A 16 -34.77 -11.35 3.42
CA SER A 16 -33.52 -11.36 2.69
C SER A 16 -32.51 -12.16 3.50
N TYR A 17 -31.90 -13.21 2.94
CA TYR A 17 -30.55 -13.68 3.27
C TYR A 17 -30.07 -14.64 2.17
N GLY A 18 -29.37 -14.09 1.19
CA GLY A 18 -28.65 -14.82 0.14
C GLY A 18 -27.35 -14.09 -0.16
N GLY A 19 -26.33 -14.32 0.67
CA GLY A 19 -25.02 -13.70 0.51
C GLY A 19 -24.19 -14.41 -0.55
N ALA A 20 -24.10 -13.80 -1.74
CA ALA A 20 -23.13 -14.16 -2.76
C ALA A 20 -21.73 -13.68 -2.33
N ILE A 21 -20.76 -14.58 -2.31
CA ILE A 21 -19.34 -14.27 -2.09
C ILE A 21 -18.80 -13.63 -3.37
N SER A 22 -18.42 -12.36 -3.27
CA SER A 22 -17.75 -11.58 -4.30
C SER A 22 -16.32 -12.06 -4.52
N VAL A 23 -15.94 -12.31 -5.78
CA VAL A 23 -14.54 -12.38 -6.21
C VAL A 23 -14.02 -10.94 -6.22
N VAL A 24 -13.06 -10.65 -5.34
CA VAL A 24 -12.45 -9.32 -5.17
C VAL A 24 -11.04 -9.36 -5.77
N ASP A 25 -10.81 -8.57 -6.82
CA ASP A 25 -9.53 -8.41 -7.50
C ASP A 25 -8.93 -7.05 -7.10
N ASP A 26 -7.89 -7.06 -6.26
CA ASP A 26 -7.42 -5.87 -5.55
C ASP A 26 -6.07 -5.38 -6.07
N ASN A 27 -6.09 -4.19 -6.68
CA ASN A 27 -4.96 -3.26 -6.73
C ASN A 27 -5.23 -2.02 -5.86
N SER A 28 -6.11 -2.15 -4.86
CA SER A 28 -6.53 -1.08 -3.96
C SER A 28 -5.99 -1.28 -2.55
N SER A 29 -4.84 -0.69 -2.26
CA SER A 29 -4.47 -0.34 -0.89
C SER A 29 -5.20 0.96 -0.54
N VAL A 30 -6.42 0.88 0.00
CA VAL A 30 -7.11 2.06 0.54
C VAL A 30 -7.58 1.77 1.96
N TYR A 31 -6.96 2.45 2.93
CA TYR A 31 -7.50 2.65 4.27
C TYR A 31 -8.65 3.66 4.17
N THR A 32 -9.88 3.23 4.45
CA THR A 32 -11.00 4.14 4.66
C THR A 32 -10.78 4.97 5.92
N ALA A 33 -10.49 6.27 5.76
CA ALA A 33 -10.71 7.25 6.81
C ALA A 33 -12.20 7.61 6.82
N THR A 34 -12.93 7.14 7.83
CA THR A 34 -14.29 7.59 8.11
C THR A 34 -14.25 9.05 8.56
N THR A 35 -14.66 9.98 7.69
CA THR A 35 -15.07 11.33 8.08
C THR A 35 -16.49 11.26 8.63
N ASN A 36 -16.60 11.36 9.96
CA ASN A 36 -17.90 11.52 10.62
C ASN A 36 -18.33 12.98 10.46
N THR A 37 -19.39 13.22 9.70
CA THR A 37 -20.08 14.52 9.64
C THR A 37 -21.06 14.65 10.80
N GLY A 38 -20.88 15.68 11.63
CA GLY A 38 -21.98 16.42 12.24
C GLY A 38 -22.26 16.21 13.73
N THR A 39 -21.70 17.09 14.57
CA THR A 39 -22.43 17.72 15.69
C THR A 39 -21.90 19.15 15.85
N ALA A 40 -22.78 20.13 15.66
CA ALA A 40 -22.50 21.54 15.92
C ALA A 40 -22.24 21.74 17.42
N VAL A 41 -21.18 22.47 17.76
CA VAL A 41 -20.93 22.94 19.13
C VAL A 41 -20.95 24.46 19.08
N ASP A 42 -21.88 25.02 19.85
CA ASP A 42 -22.17 26.44 20.03
C ASP A 42 -20.98 27.12 20.73
N LEU A 43 -20.46 28.20 20.15
CA LEU A 43 -19.33 28.97 20.69
C LEU A 43 -19.72 30.45 20.87
N GLU A 44 -20.73 30.69 21.69
CA GLU A 44 -21.01 32.01 22.29
C GLU A 44 -20.82 31.94 23.80
N SER A 45 -19.58 32.12 24.26
CA SER A 45 -19.24 32.74 25.54
C SER A 45 -17.74 32.70 25.74
N LEU A 46 -17.09 33.83 25.43
CA LEU A 46 -16.15 34.54 26.29
C LEU A 46 -15.50 35.64 25.45
N SER A 47 -16.07 36.81 25.63
CA SER A 47 -15.70 38.07 25.00
C SER A 47 -14.64 38.80 25.82
N ILE A 48 -14.07 39.85 25.18
CA ILE A 48 -13.40 41.04 25.77
C ILE A 48 -11.88 40.83 25.99
N VAL A 49 -10.92 41.65 25.49
CA VAL A 49 -10.92 43.02 24.93
C VAL A 49 -9.84 43.14 23.84
N ASP A 50 -10.11 43.97 22.83
CA ASP A 50 -9.15 44.68 21.98
C ASP A 50 -8.12 45.50 22.81
N ASP A 51 -6.89 45.63 22.30
CA ASP A 51 -6.40 46.99 22.05
C ASP A 51 -5.46 47.06 20.84
N ARG A 52 -5.73 48.06 20.00
CA ARG A 52 -5.07 48.35 18.73
C ARG A 52 -3.81 49.18 18.98
N SER A 53 -2.76 48.98 18.18
CA SER A 53 -2.08 50.16 17.61
C SER A 53 -1.32 49.84 16.34
N GLN A 54 -1.49 50.77 15.40
CA GLN A 54 -0.99 50.78 14.04
C GLN A 54 0.46 51.29 13.99
N THR A 55 1.13 50.85 12.93
CA THR A 55 2.36 51.37 12.33
C THR A 55 2.35 52.89 12.08
N SER A 56 3.46 53.58 12.34
CA SER A 56 4.33 54.23 11.30
C SER A 56 5.17 55.42 11.82
N SER A 57 6.47 55.36 11.49
CA SER A 57 7.42 56.44 11.11
C SER A 57 7.40 57.83 11.79
N TYR A 58 8.53 58.30 12.32
CA TYR A 58 9.39 59.40 11.76
C TYR A 58 10.57 59.79 12.70
N ASN A 59 11.64 60.28 12.07
CA ASN A 59 12.95 60.78 12.55
C ASN A 59 12.96 61.73 13.78
N ASN A 60 14.03 61.66 14.60
CA ASN A 60 15.09 62.70 14.72
C ASN A 60 16.05 62.41 15.89
N GLY A 61 17.34 62.74 15.72
CA GLY A 61 18.37 62.71 16.77
C GLY A 61 18.52 64.03 17.52
N HIS A 62 19.04 63.96 18.76
CA HIS A 62 20.15 64.77 19.30
C HIS A 62 20.36 64.51 20.81
N GLU A 63 21.63 64.25 21.13
CA GLU A 63 22.45 64.66 22.28
C GLU A 63 21.85 65.02 23.66
N GLY A 64 22.43 64.39 24.70
CA GLY A 64 23.03 65.09 25.85
C GLY A 64 22.24 65.19 27.16
N HIS A 65 22.57 64.37 28.17
CA HIS A 65 23.35 64.82 29.35
C HIS A 65 23.51 63.75 30.46
N HIS A 66 24.69 63.81 31.06
CA HIS A 66 25.31 62.99 32.10
C HIS A 66 24.57 62.83 33.44
N HIS A 67 24.75 61.67 34.07
CA HIS A 67 25.17 61.60 35.47
C HIS A 67 26.13 60.42 35.73
N HIS A 68 27.31 60.75 36.29
CA HIS A 68 28.37 59.87 36.76
C HIS A 68 28.10 59.35 38.19
N THR A 69 28.49 58.11 38.51
CA THR A 69 29.14 57.63 39.77
C THR A 69 29.37 56.09 39.72
N PRO A 70 30.28 55.48 40.53
CA PRO A 70 31.40 54.69 39.99
C PRO A 70 31.33 53.17 40.23
N ARG A 71 32.18 52.45 39.48
CA ARG A 71 32.51 51.03 39.63
C ARG A 71 33.28 50.74 40.92
N THR A 72 32.75 49.82 41.73
CA THR A 72 33.44 48.86 42.62
C THR A 72 32.42 47.71 42.78
N GLY A 73 32.60 46.53 42.19
CA GLY A 73 33.63 45.54 42.51
C GLY A 73 33.00 44.39 43.30
N VAL A 74 32.01 43.67 42.73
CA VAL A 74 31.45 42.41 43.27
C VAL A 74 30.74 41.64 42.14
N ASP A 75 31.44 41.17 41.11
CA ASP A 75 30.82 40.32 40.05
C ASP A 75 31.70 39.15 39.59
N GLU A 76 32.83 38.87 40.28
CA GLU A 76 33.70 37.73 39.95
C GLU A 76 33.40 36.47 40.78
N ASP A 77 32.65 36.56 41.88
CA ASP A 77 32.35 35.41 42.75
C ASP A 77 31.06 34.65 42.38
N PHE A 78 30.22 35.17 41.47
CA PHE A 78 28.97 34.49 41.08
C PHE A 78 29.15 33.48 39.93
N TYR A 79 30.15 33.69 39.07
CA TYR A 79 30.45 32.78 37.96
C TYR A 79 31.36 31.60 38.37
N ALA A 80 32.13 31.72 39.45
CA ALA A 80 32.94 30.61 39.98
C ALA A 80 32.09 29.49 40.60
N VAL A 81 30.95 29.83 41.22
CA VAL A 81 30.03 28.86 41.85
C VAL A 81 29.20 28.08 40.80
N LEU A 82 29.08 28.60 39.57
CA LEU A 82 28.38 27.93 38.46
C LEU A 82 29.27 26.98 37.65
N ASP A 83 30.60 27.07 37.79
CA ASP A 83 31.53 26.11 37.17
C ASP A 83 31.83 24.91 38.08
N ASP A 84 31.68 25.05 39.40
CA ASP A 84 31.78 23.94 40.36
C ASP A 84 30.58 22.96 40.33
N LEU A 85 29.53 23.24 39.53
CA LEU A 85 28.38 22.34 39.31
C LEU A 85 28.42 21.59 37.96
N LYS A 86 29.47 21.78 37.14
CA LYS A 86 29.63 21.05 35.87
C LYS A 86 30.39 19.74 35.99
N ASP A 87 30.80 19.36 37.20
CA ASP A 87 31.60 18.16 37.46
C ASP A 87 30.84 17.06 38.23
N GLU A 88 29.50 16.99 38.11
CA GLU A 88 28.77 15.75 38.37
C GLU A 88 28.64 14.95 37.07
N GLY A 89 29.46 13.91 36.93
CA GLY A 89 29.55 13.06 35.75
C GLY A 89 28.19 12.57 35.24
N THR A 90 28.07 12.38 33.92
CA THR A 90 26.95 11.70 33.27
C THR A 90 26.57 10.45 34.06
N ILE A 91 25.47 10.50 34.81
CA ILE A 91 24.96 9.35 35.57
C ILE A 91 24.50 8.34 34.52
N ASP A 92 25.34 7.33 34.27
CA ASP A 92 25.02 6.23 33.38
C ASP A 92 23.79 5.50 33.95
N LEU A 93 22.71 5.52 33.17
CA LEU A 93 21.49 4.83 33.55
C LEU A 93 21.74 3.32 33.58
N PRO A 94 21.07 2.57 34.49
CA PRO A 94 21.17 1.12 34.50
C PRO A 94 20.81 0.51 33.13
N PRO A 95 21.39 -0.65 32.75
CA PRO A 95 21.11 -1.29 31.46
C PRO A 95 19.63 -1.65 31.22
N HIS A 96 18.83 -1.72 32.29
CA HIS A 96 17.39 -1.99 32.24
C HIS A 96 16.51 -0.73 32.23
N ALA A 97 17.11 0.46 32.10
CA ALA A 97 16.37 1.70 31.99
C ALA A 97 15.49 1.73 30.73
N CYS A 98 14.30 2.30 30.87
CA CYS A 98 13.37 2.47 29.77
C CYS A 98 14.02 3.30 28.66
N SER A 99 14.09 2.73 27.46
CA SER A 99 14.73 3.34 26.29
C SER A 99 14.02 4.61 25.78
N TYR A 100 12.84 4.95 26.33
CA TYR A 100 12.14 6.22 26.06
C TYR A 100 12.39 7.28 27.12
N CYS A 101 12.00 7.01 28.37
CA CYS A 101 11.99 8.03 29.43
C CYS A 101 13.07 7.85 30.51
N GLY A 102 13.82 6.76 30.48
CA GLY A 102 14.89 6.47 31.45
C GLY A 102 14.42 5.90 32.79
N ILE A 103 13.12 5.65 33.00
CA ILE A 103 12.62 4.96 34.20
C ILE A 103 13.26 3.58 34.33
N HIS A 104 13.82 3.27 35.49
CA HIS A 104 14.64 2.08 35.72
C HIS A 104 14.27 1.36 37.02
N SER A 105 13.05 1.52 37.53
CA SER A 105 12.58 0.70 38.65
C SER A 105 12.36 -0.74 38.19
N PRO A 106 13.02 -1.76 38.79
CA PRO A 106 12.95 -3.15 38.33
C PRO A 106 11.53 -3.71 38.23
N ALA A 107 10.63 -3.30 39.12
CA ALA A 107 9.24 -3.75 39.13
C ALA A 107 8.39 -3.10 38.02
N SER A 108 8.89 -2.05 37.37
CA SER A 108 8.16 -1.24 36.42
C SER A 108 8.65 -1.33 34.98
N VAL A 109 9.70 -2.10 34.73
CA VAL A 109 10.31 -2.28 33.41
C VAL A 109 10.19 -3.71 32.92
N VAL A 110 10.08 -3.86 31.61
CA VAL A 110 10.07 -5.14 30.91
C VAL A 110 10.95 -5.06 29.67
N LYS A 111 11.63 -6.15 29.36
CA LYS A 111 12.50 -6.25 28.19
C LYS A 111 11.73 -6.84 27.02
N CYS A 112 11.77 -6.18 25.87
CA CYS A 112 11.30 -6.80 24.63
C CYS A 112 12.34 -7.84 24.17
N LEU A 113 11.92 -9.09 23.98
CA LEU A 113 12.84 -10.18 23.61
C LEU A 113 13.35 -10.06 22.17
N VAL A 114 12.63 -9.35 21.30
CA VAL A 114 12.99 -9.21 19.89
C VAL A 114 14.14 -8.21 19.68
N CYS A 115 14.02 -7.00 20.25
CA CYS A 115 15.04 -5.94 20.09
C CYS A 115 15.99 -5.82 21.29
N SER A 116 15.77 -6.60 22.35
CA SER A 116 16.52 -6.58 23.60
C SER A 116 16.55 -5.25 24.36
N LYS A 117 15.65 -4.31 24.05
CA LYS A 117 15.48 -3.03 24.76
C LYS A 117 14.48 -3.14 25.91
N TRP A 118 14.64 -2.26 26.90
CA TRP A 118 13.77 -2.19 28.09
C TRP A 118 12.79 -1.03 27.99
N PHE A 119 11.56 -1.25 28.46
CA PHE A 119 10.51 -0.24 28.46
C PHE A 119 9.71 -0.28 29.74
N CYS A 120 9.27 0.88 30.24
CA CYS A 120 8.47 0.95 31.45
C CYS A 120 6.96 0.78 31.18
N ASN A 121 6.20 0.45 32.22
CA ASN A 121 4.73 0.38 32.18
C ASN A 121 4.04 1.70 32.57
N SER A 122 4.65 2.86 32.26
CA SER A 122 4.03 4.19 32.40
C SER A 122 3.61 4.73 31.03
N ARG A 123 2.54 5.53 31.00
CA ARG A 123 2.06 6.24 29.82
C ARG A 123 2.81 7.55 29.55
N GLY A 124 3.42 8.16 30.58
CA GLY A 124 4.02 9.50 30.47
C GLY A 124 3.05 10.48 29.80
N ASN A 125 3.52 11.15 28.74
CA ASN A 125 2.73 12.08 27.92
C ASN A 125 2.04 11.42 26.70
N THR A 126 1.80 10.10 26.74
CA THR A 126 1.23 9.35 25.62
C THR A 126 -0.05 8.61 26.00
N SER A 127 -0.76 8.07 25.01
CA SER A 127 -2.05 7.39 25.23
C SER A 127 -1.94 5.91 25.63
N ALA A 128 -0.73 5.34 25.71
CA ALA A 128 -0.47 3.94 26.04
C ALA A 128 0.85 3.83 26.81
N SER A 129 1.06 2.74 27.54
CA SER A 129 2.34 2.55 28.24
C SER A 129 3.51 2.48 27.24
N HIS A 130 4.71 2.88 27.65
CA HIS A 130 5.89 2.85 26.79
C HIS A 130 6.17 1.48 26.18
N ILE A 131 6.03 0.40 26.96
CA ILE A 131 6.15 -0.96 26.42
C ILE A 131 5.06 -1.26 25.38
N VAL A 132 3.79 -0.93 25.65
CA VAL A 132 2.69 -1.22 24.70
C VAL A 132 2.85 -0.41 23.41
N ASN A 133 3.22 0.87 23.51
CA ASN A 133 3.55 1.70 22.35
C ASN A 133 4.68 1.05 21.52
N HIS A 134 5.74 0.59 22.18
CA HIS A 134 6.86 -0.08 21.49
C HIS A 134 6.42 -1.36 20.78
N LEU A 135 5.75 -2.27 21.48
CA LEU A 135 5.33 -3.55 20.92
C LEU A 135 4.41 -3.37 19.70
N VAL A 136 3.51 -2.38 19.73
CA VAL A 136 2.63 -2.06 18.60
C VAL A 136 3.42 -1.50 17.43
N ARG A 137 4.33 -0.54 17.65
CA ARG A 137 5.08 0.14 16.58
C ARG A 137 6.14 -0.73 15.93
N ALA A 138 6.86 -1.50 16.74
CA ALA A 138 7.88 -2.44 16.29
C ALA A 138 7.30 -3.79 15.85
N LYS A 139 5.98 -4.00 15.98
CA LYS A 139 5.28 -5.27 15.71
C LYS A 139 5.86 -6.46 16.50
N HIS A 140 6.44 -6.19 17.66
CA HIS A 140 6.98 -7.20 18.56
C HIS A 140 5.88 -7.73 19.48
N LYS A 141 6.01 -8.98 19.92
CA LYS A 141 4.94 -9.68 20.66
C LYS A 141 5.41 -10.34 21.95
N GLU A 142 6.72 -10.35 22.21
CA GLU A 142 7.34 -11.14 23.28
C GLU A 142 8.14 -10.26 24.25
N VAL A 143 7.95 -10.48 25.55
CA VAL A 143 8.62 -9.73 26.63
C VAL A 143 9.10 -10.66 27.73
N ILE A 144 10.04 -10.18 28.53
CA ILE A 144 10.51 -10.84 29.77
C ILE A 144 10.55 -9.81 30.92
N LEU A 145 10.17 -10.26 32.11
CA LEU A 145 10.20 -9.44 33.32
C LEU A 145 11.64 -9.31 33.85
N HIS A 146 11.91 -8.25 34.63
CA HIS A 146 13.19 -8.08 35.30
C HIS A 146 13.44 -9.16 36.36
N THR A 147 14.70 -9.55 36.58
CA THR A 147 15.12 -10.54 37.58
C THR A 147 14.67 -10.20 38.99
N GLU A 148 14.68 -8.91 39.32
CA GLU A 148 14.21 -8.35 40.61
C GLU A 148 12.73 -7.92 40.59
N SER A 149 11.97 -8.30 39.56
CA SER A 149 10.52 -8.05 39.55
C SER A 149 9.83 -8.89 40.65
N PRO A 150 8.60 -8.54 41.08
CA PRO A 150 7.85 -9.34 42.05
C PRO A 150 7.62 -10.81 41.64
N LEU A 151 7.75 -11.12 40.35
CA LEU A 151 7.58 -12.45 39.77
C LEU A 151 8.91 -13.04 39.24
N GLY A 152 10.04 -12.42 39.55
CA GLY A 152 11.35 -12.80 39.04
C GLY A 152 11.50 -12.64 37.53
N GLU A 153 12.56 -13.21 36.97
CA GLU A 153 12.79 -13.29 35.52
C GLU A 153 11.86 -14.32 34.90
N THR A 154 10.68 -13.86 34.48
CA THR A 154 9.64 -14.71 33.89
C THR A 154 9.28 -14.20 32.50
N THR A 155 9.17 -15.11 31.53
CA THR A 155 8.61 -14.83 30.21
C THR A 155 7.12 -15.18 30.23
N PRO A 156 6.18 -14.23 30.07
CA PRO A 156 4.77 -14.54 30.01
C PRO A 156 4.47 -15.42 28.79
N GLU A 157 3.98 -16.64 29.04
CA GLU A 157 3.63 -17.59 28.00
C GLU A 157 2.37 -18.37 28.34
N CYS A 158 1.66 -18.82 27.31
CA CYS A 158 0.45 -19.61 27.46
C CYS A 158 0.80 -20.99 28.04
N TYR A 159 0.20 -21.34 29.17
CA TYR A 159 0.39 -22.64 29.82
C TYR A 159 0.07 -23.83 28.90
N ASN A 160 -0.91 -23.68 28.00
CA ASN A 160 -1.36 -24.78 27.15
C ASN A 160 -0.58 -24.94 25.83
N CYS A 161 -0.19 -23.84 25.17
CA CYS A 161 0.44 -23.90 23.84
C CYS A 161 1.84 -23.27 23.77
N GLY A 162 2.35 -22.71 24.87
CA GLY A 162 3.66 -22.04 24.92
C GLY A 162 3.72 -20.72 24.14
N SER A 163 2.60 -20.20 23.63
CA SER A 163 2.59 -18.92 22.91
C SER A 163 3.01 -17.76 23.81
N LYS A 164 3.96 -16.95 23.35
CA LYS A 164 4.54 -15.79 24.06
C LYS A 164 3.93 -14.45 23.63
N ASN A 165 2.89 -14.47 22.79
CA ASN A 165 2.27 -13.27 22.27
C ASN A 165 1.41 -12.58 23.35
N VAL A 166 1.97 -11.54 23.99
CA VAL A 166 1.33 -10.82 25.10
C VAL A 166 -0.03 -10.21 24.77
N PHE A 167 -0.31 -9.90 23.50
CA PHE A 167 -1.62 -9.38 23.08
C PHE A 167 -2.72 -10.44 23.06
N MET A 168 -2.34 -11.71 23.00
CA MET A 168 -3.26 -12.85 23.00
C MET A 168 -3.38 -13.49 24.38
N LEU A 169 -2.43 -13.21 25.28
CA LEU A 169 -2.41 -13.74 26.64
C LEU A 169 -3.38 -13.00 27.54
N GLY A 170 -4.02 -13.78 28.40
CA GLY A 170 -4.77 -13.31 29.54
C GLY A 170 -4.63 -14.29 30.68
N PHE A 171 -5.16 -13.94 31.83
CA PHE A 171 -5.13 -14.77 33.03
C PHE A 171 -6.53 -15.26 33.38
N ILE A 172 -6.59 -16.43 34.01
CA ILE A 172 -7.78 -16.95 34.68
C ILE A 172 -7.42 -17.18 36.15
N PRO A 173 -8.21 -16.66 37.12
CA PRO A 173 -8.00 -16.96 38.53
C PRO A 173 -8.30 -18.44 38.81
N ALA A 174 -7.40 -19.14 39.49
CA ALA A 174 -7.67 -20.49 39.99
C ALA A 174 -8.61 -20.43 41.22
N LYS A 175 -9.17 -21.59 41.63
CA LYS A 175 -10.09 -21.70 42.79
C LYS A 175 -9.49 -21.23 44.14
N SER A 176 -8.18 -21.03 44.21
CA SER A 176 -7.48 -20.36 45.30
C SER A 176 -6.98 -19.00 44.80
N ASP A 177 -7.37 -17.91 45.47
CA ASP A 177 -7.17 -16.50 45.07
C ASP A 177 -5.72 -16.04 44.82
N THR A 178 -4.73 -16.92 44.99
CA THR A 178 -3.29 -16.62 44.88
C THR A 178 -2.63 -17.19 43.62
N VAL A 179 -3.31 -18.05 42.85
CA VAL A 179 -2.75 -18.69 41.66
C VAL A 179 -3.49 -18.23 40.41
N VAL A 180 -2.75 -17.71 39.44
CA VAL A 180 -3.27 -17.32 38.12
C VAL A 180 -2.63 -18.18 37.03
N ILE A 181 -3.42 -18.57 36.03
CA ILE A 181 -2.95 -19.33 34.87
C ILE A 181 -3.01 -18.44 33.65
N LEU A 182 -1.90 -18.36 32.89
CA LEU A 182 -1.84 -17.61 31.64
C LEU A 182 -2.30 -18.48 30.47
N LEU A 183 -3.30 -18.02 29.71
CA LEU A 183 -3.85 -18.72 28.54
C LEU A 183 -4.12 -17.75 27.40
N CYS A 184 -3.96 -18.22 26.16
CA CYS A 184 -4.44 -17.50 24.98
C CYS A 184 -5.96 -17.38 24.99
N ARG A 185 -6.50 -16.22 24.57
CA ARG A 185 -7.94 -15.98 24.44
C ARG A 185 -8.64 -17.04 23.60
N GLN A 186 -8.03 -17.40 22.47
CA GLN A 186 -8.45 -18.51 21.59
C GLN A 186 -7.20 -19.23 21.08
N PRO A 187 -7.22 -20.57 20.94
CA PRO A 187 -8.27 -21.49 21.39
C PRO A 187 -8.10 -21.94 22.86
N CYS A 188 -7.06 -21.48 23.56
CA CYS A 188 -6.64 -22.12 24.81
C CYS A 188 -7.60 -21.90 26.00
N ALA A 189 -8.16 -20.69 26.15
CA ALA A 189 -9.14 -20.42 27.20
C ALA A 189 -10.48 -21.15 26.96
N THR A 190 -10.78 -21.55 25.72
CA THR A 190 -12.04 -22.20 25.33
C THR A 190 -11.96 -23.72 25.21
N VAL A 191 -10.79 -24.27 24.93
CA VAL A 191 -10.56 -25.72 24.84
C VAL A 191 -10.41 -26.30 26.24
N ASN A 192 -11.50 -26.85 26.76
CA ASN A 192 -11.59 -27.44 28.10
C ASN A 192 -11.11 -28.90 28.06
N LYS A 193 -9.80 -29.12 28.04
CA LYS A 193 -9.21 -30.46 28.22
C LYS A 193 -8.79 -30.63 29.69
N ASP A 194 -9.63 -31.34 30.44
CA ASP A 194 -9.33 -31.97 31.74
C ASP A 194 -8.99 -31.09 32.96
N MET A 195 -9.05 -29.76 32.86
CA MET A 195 -8.80 -28.86 33.97
C MET A 195 -9.92 -27.82 34.11
N SER A 196 -10.64 -27.82 35.23
CA SER A 196 -11.86 -27.03 35.43
C SER A 196 -11.59 -25.52 35.65
N TRP A 197 -11.05 -24.82 34.65
CA TRP A 197 -11.01 -23.35 34.64
C TRP A 197 -12.23 -22.78 33.91
N ASN A 198 -12.76 -21.65 34.42
CA ASN A 198 -13.93 -21.01 33.83
C ASN A 198 -13.48 -19.97 32.78
N ALA A 199 -13.73 -20.27 31.50
CA ALA A 199 -13.40 -19.40 30.37
C ALA A 199 -14.01 -17.98 30.49
N SER A 200 -15.13 -17.83 31.20
CA SER A 200 -15.78 -16.52 31.39
C SER A 200 -15.01 -15.58 32.32
N LEU A 201 -14.04 -16.09 33.08
CA LEU A 201 -13.20 -15.32 33.99
C LEU A 201 -11.88 -14.87 33.34
N TRP A 202 -11.70 -15.15 32.04
CA TRP A 202 -10.51 -14.72 31.33
C TRP A 202 -10.46 -13.20 31.22
N ALA A 203 -9.32 -12.61 31.61
CA ALA A 203 -9.04 -11.19 31.47
C ALA A 203 -7.67 -10.98 30.80
N PRO A 204 -7.53 -10.00 29.90
CA PRO A 204 -6.30 -9.79 29.12
C PRO A 204 -5.14 -9.33 30.02
N LEU A 205 -3.90 -9.66 29.64
CA LEU A 205 -2.71 -9.15 30.35
C LEU A 205 -2.43 -7.66 30.07
N ILE A 206 -2.93 -7.15 28.95
CA ILE A 206 -2.88 -5.75 28.59
C ILE A 206 -4.30 -5.20 28.70
N ASP A 207 -4.50 -4.28 29.64
CA ASP A 207 -5.76 -3.59 29.87
C ASP A 207 -5.53 -2.08 29.84
N ASP A 208 -6.48 -1.36 29.24
CA ASP A 208 -6.39 0.08 28.95
C ASP A 208 -5.01 0.50 28.39
N ARG A 209 -4.50 -0.27 27.42
CA ARG A 209 -3.20 -0.01 26.73
C ARG A 209 -1.97 -0.01 27.66
N SER A 210 -2.04 -0.73 28.78
CA SER A 210 -0.94 -0.96 29.73
C SER A 210 -0.93 -2.40 30.23
N PHE A 211 0.21 -2.91 30.68
CA PHE A 211 0.22 -4.20 31.38
C PHE A 211 -0.49 -4.06 32.73
N LEU A 212 -1.12 -5.13 33.19
CA LEU A 212 -1.73 -5.19 34.51
C LEU A 212 -0.71 -4.87 35.62
N SER A 213 -1.13 -4.10 36.61
CA SER A 213 -0.26 -3.56 37.67
C SER A 213 0.37 -4.63 38.57
N TRP A 214 -0.27 -5.79 38.71
CA TRP A 214 0.30 -6.93 39.45
C TRP A 214 1.38 -7.67 38.66
N LEU A 215 1.37 -7.56 37.33
CA LEU A 215 2.36 -8.18 36.44
C LEU A 215 3.56 -7.24 36.22
N VAL A 216 3.28 -5.96 35.93
CA VAL A 216 4.29 -4.90 35.82
C VAL A 216 3.78 -3.66 36.55
N LYS A 217 4.41 -3.30 37.66
CA LYS A 217 3.94 -2.18 38.48
C LYS A 217 4.08 -0.87 37.72
N PRO A 218 3.06 0.01 37.69
CA PRO A 218 3.27 1.35 37.18
C PRO A 218 4.31 2.07 38.05
N PRO A 219 5.23 2.84 37.46
CA PRO A 219 6.15 3.70 38.21
C PRO A 219 5.38 4.70 39.09
N THR A 220 5.97 5.08 40.22
CA THR A 220 5.42 6.10 41.12
C THR A 220 5.34 7.47 40.46
N GLU A 221 4.46 8.36 40.93
CA GLU A 221 4.30 9.71 40.38
C GLU A 221 5.61 10.52 40.42
N THR A 222 6.39 10.36 41.49
CA THR A 222 7.69 11.02 41.66
C THR A 222 8.73 10.55 40.64
N GLU A 223 8.77 9.25 40.32
CA GLU A 223 9.62 8.70 39.26
C GLU A 223 9.19 9.21 37.88
N GLN A 224 7.89 9.31 37.63
CA GLN A 224 7.36 9.81 36.36
C GLN A 224 7.69 11.29 36.14
N LEU A 225 7.52 12.14 37.18
CA LEU A 225 7.87 13.56 37.13
C LEU A 225 9.37 13.82 36.91
N ARG A 226 10.23 12.93 37.42
CA ARG A 226 11.69 13.01 37.26
C ARG A 226 12.19 12.36 35.96
N SER A 227 11.37 11.55 35.31
CA SER A 227 11.72 10.90 34.05
C SER A 227 11.72 11.88 32.88
N ARG A 228 12.42 11.51 31.80
CA ARG A 228 12.46 12.30 30.57
C ARG A 228 11.05 12.38 29.97
N GLN A 229 10.57 13.60 29.78
CA GLN A 229 9.25 13.89 29.23
C GLN A 229 9.28 13.78 27.70
N ILE A 230 9.15 12.56 27.20
CA ILE A 230 9.13 12.27 25.77
C ILE A 230 7.71 12.39 25.19
N SER A 231 7.58 13.12 24.09
CA SER A 231 6.32 13.24 23.37
C SER A 231 6.05 12.02 22.49
N PHE A 232 4.78 11.83 22.12
CA PHE A 232 4.41 10.79 21.16
C PHE A 232 5.14 10.93 19.81
N ASN A 233 5.32 12.15 19.31
CA ASN A 233 6.02 12.39 18.04
C ASN A 233 7.51 12.00 18.12
N GLN A 234 8.17 12.29 19.25
CA GLN A 234 9.55 11.87 19.48
C GLN A 234 9.68 10.35 19.59
N ILE A 235 8.73 9.66 20.24
CA ILE A 235 8.70 8.18 20.23
C ILE A 235 8.59 7.65 18.80
N ASN A 236 7.73 8.24 17.98
CA ASN A 236 7.53 7.77 16.60
C ASN A 236 8.82 7.88 15.79
N ARG A 237 9.46 9.05 15.84
CA ARG A 237 10.72 9.28 15.11
C ARG A 237 11.84 8.38 15.63
N LEU A 238 11.92 8.14 16.94
CA LEU A 238 12.93 7.26 17.53
C LEU A 238 12.74 5.80 17.10
N GLU A 239 11.50 5.32 17.09
CA GLU A 239 11.17 3.97 16.61
C GLU A 239 11.50 3.80 15.12
N ASP A 240 11.28 4.84 14.31
CA ASP A 240 11.66 4.83 12.91
C ASP A 240 13.19 4.83 12.74
N LEU A 241 13.92 5.63 13.52
CA LEU A 241 15.39 5.59 13.53
C LEU A 241 15.94 4.23 13.96
N TRP A 242 15.30 3.56 14.93
CA TRP A 242 15.72 2.22 15.36
C TRP A 242 15.59 1.14 14.29
N ARG A 243 14.81 1.38 13.22
CA ARG A 243 14.74 0.46 12.07
C ARG A 243 16.04 0.45 11.26
N GLU A 244 16.77 1.56 11.25
CA GLU A 244 17.99 1.72 10.46
C GLU A 244 19.24 1.69 11.34
N ASN A 245 19.15 2.25 12.55
CA ASN A 245 20.19 2.25 13.54
C ASN A 245 19.62 1.86 14.91
N ALA A 246 19.76 0.59 15.28
CA ALA A 246 19.27 0.05 16.55
C ALA A 246 19.90 0.73 17.78
N ASN A 247 21.02 1.46 17.64
CA ASN A 247 21.69 2.17 18.72
C ASN A 247 21.36 3.67 18.76
N ALA A 248 20.45 4.14 17.90
CA ALA A 248 20.05 5.54 17.89
C ALA A 248 19.48 5.97 19.26
N THR A 249 19.80 7.19 19.68
CA THR A 249 19.29 7.79 20.91
C THR A 249 18.38 8.97 20.58
N LEU A 250 17.73 9.53 21.59
CA LEU A 250 16.91 10.74 21.43
C LEU A 250 17.72 11.95 20.98
N GLU A 251 19.03 11.98 21.25
CA GLU A 251 19.93 13.05 20.78
C GLU A 251 20.16 12.97 19.27
N ASP A 252 20.02 11.79 18.66
CA ASP A 252 20.10 11.63 17.21
C ASP A 252 18.89 12.26 16.48
N LEU A 253 17.77 12.49 17.18
CA LEU A 253 16.61 13.21 16.64
C LEU A 253 16.84 14.71 16.49
N GLU A 254 17.81 15.27 17.21
CA GLU A 254 18.11 16.71 17.21
C GLU A 254 19.17 17.08 16.15
N LYS A 255 19.71 16.08 15.42
CA LYS A 255 20.70 16.31 14.35
C LYS A 255 20.04 16.93 13.11
N PRO A 256 20.59 18.04 12.57
CA PRO A 256 20.06 18.65 11.35
C PRO A 256 20.16 17.69 10.16
N GLY A 257 19.04 17.48 9.46
CA GLY A 257 18.91 16.54 8.34
C GLY A 257 18.01 15.31 8.59
N VAL A 258 17.47 15.15 9.80
CA VAL A 258 16.40 14.17 10.11
C VAL A 258 14.99 14.75 9.84
N ASP A 259 14.93 16.02 9.46
CA ASP A 259 13.73 16.68 8.95
C ASP A 259 13.52 16.30 7.49
N ASP A 260 12.41 15.62 7.23
CA ASP A 260 11.30 16.28 6.52
C ASP A 260 10.08 15.37 6.66
N GLU A 261 9.18 15.71 7.60
CA GLU A 261 7.81 15.20 7.49
C GLU A 261 7.29 15.61 6.09
N PRO A 262 6.70 14.68 5.33
CA PRO A 262 6.31 14.96 3.96
C PRO A 262 5.33 16.13 3.94
N GLN A 263 5.52 17.05 2.99
CA GLN A 263 4.65 18.19 2.84
C GLN A 263 3.19 17.74 2.59
N PRO A 264 2.19 18.42 3.17
CA PRO A 264 0.80 18.07 2.95
C PRO A 264 0.38 18.32 1.49
N ILE A 265 -0.53 17.49 1.00
CA ILE A 265 -1.17 17.65 -0.33
C ILE A 265 -1.96 18.96 -0.37
N LEU A 266 -1.85 19.68 -1.48
CA LEU A 266 -2.50 20.97 -1.69
C LEU A 266 -3.69 20.84 -2.65
N LEU A 267 -4.64 21.75 -2.53
CA LEU A 267 -5.73 21.90 -3.52
C LEU A 267 -5.28 22.64 -4.79
N HIS A 268 -4.25 23.47 -4.65
CA HIS A 268 -3.68 24.29 -5.72
C HIS A 268 -2.17 24.19 -5.65
N TYR A 269 -1.54 24.01 -6.79
CA TYR A 269 -0.09 23.93 -6.92
C TYR A 269 0.40 25.09 -7.77
N GLU A 270 1.50 25.73 -7.41
CA GLU A 270 2.09 26.83 -8.19
C GLU A 270 2.52 26.34 -9.58
N ASP A 271 3.20 25.19 -9.61
CA ASP A 271 3.68 24.55 -10.82
C ASP A 271 3.79 23.01 -10.63
N ALA A 272 4.16 22.33 -11.72
CA ALA A 272 4.35 20.88 -11.71
C ALA A 272 5.59 20.43 -10.91
N TYR A 273 6.55 21.32 -10.61
CA TYR A 273 7.68 20.99 -9.74
C TYR A 273 7.24 20.91 -8.28
N GLN A 274 6.40 21.85 -7.81
CA GLN A 274 5.81 21.80 -6.48
C GLN A 274 4.98 20.53 -6.31
N TYR A 275 4.18 20.19 -7.33
CA TYR A 275 3.44 18.92 -7.36
C TYR A 275 4.37 17.71 -7.16
N GLN A 276 5.44 17.61 -7.97
CA GLN A 276 6.42 16.52 -7.87
C GLN A 276 7.13 16.50 -6.51
N ASN A 277 7.47 17.66 -5.95
CA ASN A 277 8.16 17.75 -4.66
C ASN A 277 7.27 17.30 -3.49
N ILE A 278 5.94 17.42 -3.61
CA ILE A 278 4.98 16.96 -2.61
C ILE A 278 4.68 15.46 -2.80
N PHE A 279 4.29 15.03 -4.01
CA PHE A 279 3.91 13.64 -4.26
C PHE A 279 5.09 12.67 -4.38
N GLY A 280 6.25 13.13 -4.84
CA GLY A 280 7.46 12.31 -5.02
C GLY A 280 7.90 11.61 -3.72
N PRO A 281 8.07 12.33 -2.60
CA PRO A 281 8.34 11.74 -1.30
C PRO A 281 7.25 10.78 -0.83
N LEU A 282 5.96 11.10 -1.05
CA LEU A 282 4.84 10.22 -0.66
C LEU A 282 4.89 8.88 -1.40
N VAL A 283 5.12 8.90 -2.72
CA VAL A 283 5.28 7.68 -3.53
C VAL A 283 6.50 6.88 -3.08
N LYS A 284 7.59 7.54 -2.69
CA LYS A 284 8.79 6.87 -2.17
C LYS A 284 8.55 6.21 -0.82
N ILE A 285 7.86 6.90 0.11
CA ILE A 285 7.49 6.34 1.42
C ILE A 285 6.64 5.08 1.23
N GLU A 286 5.65 5.12 0.34
CA GLU A 286 4.82 3.96 0.03
C GLU A 286 5.63 2.82 -0.62
N ALA A 287 6.52 3.14 -1.55
CA ALA A 287 7.39 2.16 -2.20
C ALA A 287 8.32 1.44 -1.19
N ASP A 288 8.94 2.21 -0.30
CA ASP A 288 9.83 1.69 0.75
C ASP A 288 9.03 0.86 1.77
N TYR A 289 7.81 1.29 2.12
CA TYR A 289 6.91 0.54 2.98
C TYR A 289 6.49 -0.80 2.34
N ASP A 290 6.03 -0.78 1.09
CA ASP A 290 5.62 -1.99 0.35
C ASP A 290 6.79 -2.96 0.17
N LYS A 291 7.99 -2.45 -0.14
CA LYS A 291 9.21 -3.25 -0.21
C LYS A 291 9.51 -3.95 1.10
N ARG A 292 9.56 -3.20 2.20
CA ARG A 292 9.82 -3.74 3.54
C ARG A 292 8.76 -4.78 3.92
N LEU A 293 7.49 -4.50 3.62
CA LEU A 293 6.38 -5.40 3.88
C LEU A 293 6.57 -6.73 3.12
N LYS A 294 6.78 -6.70 1.80
CA LYS A 294 6.99 -7.90 0.98
C LYS A 294 8.24 -8.68 1.39
N GLU A 295 9.37 -8.00 1.60
CA GLU A 295 10.64 -8.65 1.96
C GLU A 295 10.61 -9.26 3.38
N SER A 296 9.79 -8.73 4.29
CA SER A 296 9.62 -9.29 5.65
C SER A 296 8.80 -10.59 5.71
N GLN A 297 8.19 -11.00 4.60
CA GLN A 297 7.20 -12.08 4.55
C GLN A 297 7.78 -13.45 4.19
N THR A 298 9.11 -13.63 4.25
CA THR A 298 9.75 -14.94 4.05
C THR A 298 9.08 -16.02 4.88
N GLN A 299 8.74 -17.13 4.22
CA GLN A 299 8.23 -18.33 4.85
C GLN A 299 9.28 -19.42 4.72
N THR A 300 9.63 -20.07 5.83
CA THR A 300 10.54 -21.22 5.89
C THR A 300 9.75 -22.51 6.04
N ASP A 301 10.45 -23.65 5.97
CA ASP A 301 9.90 -24.97 6.26
C ASP A 301 8.72 -25.36 5.35
N ILE A 302 8.75 -24.86 4.12
CA ILE A 302 7.74 -25.14 3.09
C ILE A 302 7.96 -26.55 2.55
N THR A 303 6.86 -27.27 2.42
CA THR A 303 6.80 -28.55 1.71
C THR A 303 6.34 -28.30 0.27
N VAL A 304 7.13 -28.76 -0.70
CA VAL A 304 6.92 -28.56 -2.13
C VAL A 304 6.59 -29.88 -2.81
N ARG A 305 5.53 -29.87 -3.61
CA ARG A 305 5.18 -30.91 -4.57
C ARG A 305 5.51 -30.44 -5.98
N TRP A 306 6.35 -31.21 -6.68
CA TRP A 306 6.79 -30.87 -8.03
C TRP A 306 5.86 -31.43 -9.10
N ASP A 307 5.70 -30.68 -10.19
CA ASP A 307 4.92 -31.08 -11.37
C ASP A 307 5.52 -30.51 -12.66
N VAL A 308 5.01 -30.95 -13.81
CA VAL A 308 5.37 -30.43 -15.14
C VAL A 308 4.10 -29.96 -15.83
N GLY A 309 4.03 -28.67 -16.16
CA GLY A 309 2.92 -28.09 -16.90
C GLY A 309 2.85 -28.62 -18.33
N LEU A 310 1.69 -28.46 -18.99
CA LEU A 310 1.50 -28.84 -20.40
C LEU A 310 2.48 -28.11 -21.34
N ASN A 311 2.95 -26.94 -20.94
CA ASN A 311 3.99 -26.14 -21.60
C ASN A 311 5.43 -26.62 -21.32
N GLN A 312 5.60 -27.82 -20.74
CA GLN A 312 6.88 -28.43 -20.36
C GLN A 312 7.69 -27.65 -19.32
N LYS A 313 7.10 -26.67 -18.63
CA LYS A 313 7.75 -25.94 -17.54
C LYS A 313 7.54 -26.63 -16.19
N ARG A 314 8.50 -26.43 -15.29
CA ARG A 314 8.44 -26.95 -13.91
C ARG A 314 7.49 -26.10 -13.08
N VAL A 315 6.61 -26.77 -12.34
CA VAL A 315 5.66 -26.15 -11.42
C VAL A 315 5.93 -26.67 -10.01
N ALA A 316 6.00 -25.76 -9.04
CA ALA A 316 6.06 -26.05 -7.62
C ALA A 316 4.69 -25.78 -7.00
N TRP A 317 4.14 -26.75 -6.29
CA TRP A 317 2.91 -26.64 -5.51
C TRP A 317 3.22 -26.65 -4.02
N PHE A 318 2.75 -25.65 -3.28
CA PHE A 318 3.00 -25.55 -1.84
C PHE A 318 1.97 -24.65 -1.14
N GLY A 319 1.78 -24.85 0.16
CA GLY A 319 0.97 -23.96 1.00
C GLY A 319 1.80 -22.84 1.64
N LEU A 320 1.18 -21.69 1.91
CA LEU A 320 1.77 -20.59 2.68
C LEU A 320 0.86 -20.25 3.88
N PRO A 321 1.18 -20.72 5.11
CA PRO A 321 0.32 -20.53 6.28
C PRO A 321 0.02 -19.06 6.62
N LYS A 322 0.98 -18.15 6.41
CA LYS A 322 0.74 -16.71 6.65
C LYS A 322 -0.20 -16.06 5.62
N LEU A 323 -0.46 -16.69 4.47
CA LEU A 323 -1.47 -16.20 3.52
C LEU A 323 -2.88 -16.32 4.11
N GLU A 324 -3.15 -17.39 4.87
CA GLU A 324 -4.44 -17.65 5.53
C GLU A 324 -4.76 -16.62 6.62
N SER A 325 -3.73 -15.99 7.19
CA SER A 325 -3.88 -14.93 8.21
C SER A 325 -4.32 -13.57 7.65
N GLY A 326 -4.32 -13.40 6.32
CA GLY A 326 -4.65 -12.14 5.65
C GLY A 326 -3.57 -11.04 5.77
N GLU A 327 -2.46 -11.31 6.46
CA GLU A 327 -1.31 -10.39 6.56
C GLU A 327 -0.60 -10.19 5.21
N VAL A 328 -0.75 -11.15 4.30
CA VAL A 328 -0.09 -11.17 3.00
C VAL A 328 -1.09 -11.50 1.91
N ARG A 329 -1.14 -10.69 0.86
CA ARG A 329 -1.93 -10.95 -0.34
C ARG A 329 -1.01 -11.31 -1.50
N LEU A 330 -1.33 -12.43 -2.15
CA LEU A 330 -0.65 -12.97 -3.32
C LEU A 330 -1.62 -12.96 -4.50
N ALA A 331 -1.18 -12.43 -5.64
CA ALA A 331 -1.95 -12.42 -6.87
C ALA A 331 -1.34 -13.34 -7.92
N VAL A 332 -2.16 -13.78 -8.86
CA VAL A 332 -1.67 -14.52 -10.03
C VAL A 332 -0.81 -13.60 -10.90
N GLY A 333 0.39 -14.05 -11.25
CA GLY A 333 1.44 -13.29 -11.94
C GLY A 333 2.49 -12.68 -11.01
N ASP A 334 2.30 -12.73 -9.68
CA ASP A 334 3.33 -12.31 -8.71
C ASP A 334 4.58 -13.19 -8.82
N GLU A 335 5.73 -12.62 -8.47
CA GLU A 335 6.98 -13.37 -8.46
C GLU A 335 7.33 -13.83 -7.04
N LEU A 336 7.61 -15.13 -6.92
CA LEU A 336 8.17 -15.71 -5.71
C LEU A 336 9.54 -16.30 -6.02
N ARG A 337 10.47 -16.17 -5.08
CA ARG A 337 11.73 -16.89 -5.07
C ARG A 337 11.58 -18.07 -4.12
N LEU A 338 11.72 -19.27 -4.66
CA LEU A 338 11.78 -20.50 -3.89
C LEU A 338 13.24 -20.87 -3.66
N ARG A 339 13.64 -21.10 -2.41
CA ARG A 339 14.99 -21.47 -1.99
C ARG A 339 14.98 -22.84 -1.33
N TYR A 340 15.91 -23.70 -1.68
CA TYR A 340 16.16 -24.95 -0.95
C TYR A 340 17.25 -24.72 0.09
N GLN A 341 16.96 -25.06 1.35
CA GLN A 341 17.86 -24.87 2.50
C GLN A 341 18.22 -26.17 3.22
N GLY A 342 17.81 -27.33 2.68
CA GLY A 342 18.16 -28.62 3.26
C GLY A 342 19.55 -29.13 2.88
N GLU A 343 19.92 -30.28 3.44
CA GLU A 343 21.24 -30.91 3.24
C GLU A 343 21.27 -31.93 2.09
N LEU A 344 20.11 -32.34 1.56
CA LEU A 344 20.00 -33.42 0.57
C LEU A 344 20.36 -32.98 -0.86
N HIS A 345 20.49 -31.67 -1.09
CA HIS A 345 20.86 -31.09 -2.36
C HIS A 345 21.74 -29.85 -2.13
N LYS A 346 22.50 -29.44 -3.15
CA LYS A 346 23.21 -28.16 -3.10
C LYS A 346 22.22 -27.02 -2.89
N ALA A 347 22.65 -25.97 -2.20
CA ALA A 347 21.88 -24.74 -2.07
C ALA A 347 21.38 -24.29 -3.45
N TRP A 348 20.08 -24.05 -3.55
CA TRP A 348 19.41 -23.73 -4.80
C TRP A 348 18.39 -22.62 -4.56
N ASP A 349 18.26 -21.72 -5.52
CA ASP A 349 17.15 -20.79 -5.59
C ASP A 349 16.59 -20.68 -7.02
N GLY A 350 15.28 -20.51 -7.12
CA GLY A 350 14.57 -20.35 -8.38
C GLY A 350 13.46 -19.32 -8.25
N VAL A 351 13.38 -18.44 -9.24
CA VAL A 351 12.28 -17.47 -9.35
C VAL A 351 11.21 -18.04 -10.27
N GLY A 352 9.96 -17.95 -9.85
CA GLY A 352 8.79 -18.32 -10.64
C GLY A 352 7.69 -17.27 -10.58
N HIS A 353 6.66 -17.47 -11.39
CA HIS A 353 5.43 -16.67 -11.35
C HIS A 353 4.28 -17.50 -10.80
N VAL A 354 3.47 -16.88 -9.95
CA VAL A 354 2.27 -17.51 -9.42
C VAL A 354 1.28 -17.75 -10.56
N ILE A 355 0.89 -18.99 -10.75
CA ILE A 355 -0.12 -19.41 -11.74
C ILE A 355 -1.45 -19.81 -11.09
N LYS A 356 -1.43 -20.09 -9.78
CA LYS A 356 -2.63 -20.37 -8.99
C LYS A 356 -2.45 -19.88 -7.56
N ILE A 357 -3.51 -19.27 -7.03
CA ILE A 357 -3.65 -18.88 -5.62
C ILE A 357 -4.63 -19.83 -4.91
N PRO A 358 -4.60 -19.90 -3.56
CA PRO A 358 -5.56 -20.67 -2.78
C PRO A 358 -7.00 -20.26 -3.10
N ASN A 359 -7.89 -21.23 -3.19
CA ASN A 359 -9.32 -21.02 -3.44
C ASN A 359 -10.16 -22.09 -2.74
N ASN A 360 -11.49 -22.04 -2.89
CA ASN A 360 -12.42 -22.97 -2.26
C ASN A 360 -12.23 -24.46 -2.64
N ILE A 361 -11.33 -24.77 -3.59
CA ILE A 361 -11.05 -26.12 -4.07
C ILE A 361 -9.69 -26.62 -3.54
N SER A 362 -8.73 -25.73 -3.30
CA SER A 362 -7.36 -26.09 -2.96
C SER A 362 -6.62 -24.94 -2.30
N ASP A 363 -5.95 -25.23 -1.19
CA ASP A 363 -5.15 -24.28 -0.42
C ASP A 363 -3.70 -24.14 -0.94
N GLU A 364 -3.36 -24.83 -2.04
CA GLU A 364 -2.02 -24.80 -2.64
C GLU A 364 -1.85 -23.62 -3.59
N ILE A 365 -0.70 -22.97 -3.49
CA ILE A 365 -0.17 -22.03 -4.48
C ILE A 365 0.55 -22.83 -5.56
N GLY A 366 0.31 -22.47 -6.82
CA GLY A 366 1.07 -22.97 -7.96
C GLY A 366 2.07 -21.94 -8.43
N LEU A 367 3.35 -22.30 -8.45
CA LEU A 367 4.46 -21.45 -8.91
C LEU A 367 5.12 -22.07 -10.14
N GLU A 368 4.98 -21.43 -11.30
CA GLU A 368 5.69 -21.82 -12.52
C GLU A 368 7.10 -21.22 -12.52
N LEU A 369 8.13 -22.08 -12.50
CA LEU A 369 9.52 -21.64 -12.48
C LEU A 369 9.96 -21.11 -13.85
N ARG A 370 10.78 -20.05 -13.83
CA ARG A 370 11.37 -19.47 -15.05
C ARG A 370 12.40 -20.37 -15.72
N ARG A 371 13.15 -21.13 -14.92
CA ARG A 371 14.20 -22.06 -15.36
C ARG A 371 13.87 -23.44 -14.82
N THR A 372 14.07 -24.45 -15.66
CA THR A 372 13.83 -25.85 -15.33
C THR A 372 15.11 -26.60 -14.96
N GLU A 373 16.27 -26.03 -15.27
CA GLU A 373 17.59 -26.61 -14.97
C GLU A 373 17.95 -26.52 -13.49
N GLY A 374 18.50 -27.59 -12.93
CA GLY A 374 19.00 -27.64 -11.55
C GLY A 374 17.93 -27.61 -10.47
N VAL A 375 16.65 -27.74 -10.83
CA VAL A 375 15.53 -27.80 -9.88
C VAL A 375 15.62 -29.08 -9.04
N PRO A 376 15.64 -28.99 -7.70
CA PRO A 376 15.80 -30.15 -6.81
C PRO A 376 14.50 -30.95 -6.69
N THR A 377 14.07 -31.62 -7.76
CA THR A 377 12.79 -32.34 -7.83
C THR A 377 12.68 -33.52 -6.86
N ASP A 378 13.81 -34.07 -6.42
CA ASP A 378 13.86 -35.18 -5.46
C ASP A 378 13.69 -34.67 -4.01
N CYS A 379 13.78 -33.36 -3.79
CA CYS A 379 13.61 -32.73 -2.49
C CYS A 379 12.19 -32.16 -2.36
N THR A 380 11.53 -32.47 -1.25
CA THR A 380 10.15 -32.01 -0.99
C THR A 380 10.03 -31.14 0.26
N HIS A 381 11.00 -31.15 1.17
CA HIS A 381 10.96 -30.39 2.44
C HIS A 381 12.11 -29.37 2.52
N ASN A 382 12.08 -28.51 3.53
CA ASN A 382 13.12 -27.49 3.81
C ASN A 382 13.27 -26.45 2.70
N PHE A 383 12.16 -26.05 2.09
CA PHE A 383 12.13 -24.89 1.22
C PHE A 383 11.76 -23.63 1.97
N ALA A 384 12.20 -22.50 1.46
CA ALA A 384 11.74 -21.18 1.85
C ALA A 384 11.20 -20.42 0.63
N ALA A 385 10.14 -19.65 0.81
CA ALA A 385 9.59 -18.79 -0.24
C ALA A 385 9.70 -17.32 0.19
N ASP A 386 10.30 -16.51 -0.69
CA ASP A 386 10.39 -15.07 -0.54
C ASP A 386 9.53 -14.39 -1.61
N PHE A 387 8.87 -13.30 -1.22
CA PHE A 387 8.19 -12.42 -2.16
C PHE A 387 9.22 -11.57 -2.90
N VAL A 388 9.19 -11.59 -4.23
CA VAL A 388 10.07 -10.73 -5.04
C VAL A 388 9.37 -9.40 -5.22
N TRP A 389 9.80 -8.39 -4.46
CA TRP A 389 9.30 -7.04 -4.63
C TRP A 389 9.74 -6.45 -5.98
N LYS A 390 8.85 -5.67 -6.60
CA LYS A 390 9.12 -4.96 -7.85
C LYS A 390 8.76 -3.49 -7.70
N SER A 391 9.72 -2.62 -7.98
CA SER A 391 9.55 -1.17 -7.98
C SER A 391 8.74 -0.64 -9.16
N THR A 392 8.40 -1.46 -10.16
CA THR A 392 7.96 -1.00 -11.49
C THR A 392 6.77 -0.04 -11.46
N SER A 393 5.78 -0.25 -10.60
CA SER A 393 4.64 0.68 -10.45
C SER A 393 5.09 2.04 -9.91
N PHE A 394 5.90 2.04 -8.84
CA PHE A 394 6.45 3.22 -8.20
C PHE A 394 7.41 3.98 -9.11
N ASP A 395 8.30 3.26 -9.82
CA ASP A 395 9.22 3.85 -10.79
C ASP A 395 8.47 4.57 -11.91
N ARG A 396 7.40 3.96 -12.42
CA ARG A 396 6.55 4.58 -13.44
C ARG A 396 5.84 5.82 -12.90
N MET A 397 5.30 5.78 -11.67
CA MET A 397 4.67 6.94 -11.05
C MET A 397 5.66 8.10 -10.89
N GLN A 398 6.87 7.82 -10.38
CA GLN A 398 7.94 8.80 -10.25
C GLN A 398 8.35 9.39 -11.61
N LEU A 399 8.46 8.54 -12.64
CA LEU A 399 8.77 8.98 -14.00
C LEU A 399 7.65 9.87 -14.55
N ALA A 400 6.38 9.52 -14.33
CA ALA A 400 5.24 10.32 -14.80
C ALA A 400 5.23 11.73 -14.18
N MET A 401 5.41 11.84 -12.85
CA MET A 401 5.51 13.14 -12.18
C MET A 401 6.73 13.94 -12.64
N LYS A 402 7.87 13.27 -12.87
CA LYS A 402 9.05 13.92 -13.43
C LYS A 402 8.80 14.44 -14.84
N THR A 403 8.11 13.67 -15.68
CA THR A 403 7.75 14.10 -17.04
C THR A 403 6.75 15.25 -16.99
N PHE A 404 5.79 15.24 -16.07
CA PHE A 404 4.89 16.38 -15.86
C PHE A 404 5.63 17.67 -15.51
N ALA A 405 6.63 17.58 -14.64
CA ALA A 405 7.43 18.74 -14.23
C ALA A 405 8.36 19.26 -15.34
N LEU A 406 8.93 18.35 -16.16
CA LEU A 406 10.00 18.69 -17.12
C LEU A 406 9.52 18.89 -18.56
N ASP A 407 8.41 18.27 -18.96
CA ASP A 407 7.93 18.28 -20.34
C ASP A 407 6.60 19.04 -20.43
N GLU A 408 6.67 20.30 -20.86
CA GLU A 408 5.50 21.17 -21.08
C GLU A 408 4.53 20.63 -22.15
N LYS A 409 4.96 19.67 -22.99
CA LYS A 409 4.11 19.06 -24.03
C LYS A 409 3.32 17.88 -23.49
N SER A 410 3.71 17.33 -22.35
CA SER A 410 3.10 16.14 -21.75
C SER A 410 1.60 16.34 -21.50
N VAL A 411 1.20 17.48 -20.91
CA VAL A 411 -0.21 17.88 -20.70
C VAL A 411 -0.35 19.39 -20.85
N ASN A 412 -1.56 19.84 -21.16
CA ASN A 412 -1.94 21.22 -20.91
C ASN A 412 -2.01 21.49 -19.39
N GLY A 413 -0.85 21.77 -18.78
CA GLY A 413 -0.59 21.68 -17.33
C GLY A 413 -1.55 22.48 -16.44
N TYR A 414 -2.18 23.53 -16.96
CA TYR A 414 -3.14 24.34 -16.20
C TYR A 414 -4.38 23.57 -15.74
N ILE A 415 -4.71 22.42 -16.36
CA ILE A 415 -5.94 21.68 -16.04
C ILE A 415 -5.81 20.90 -14.72
N LEU A 416 -4.59 20.48 -14.32
CA LEU A 416 -4.38 19.58 -13.19
C LEU A 416 -3.89 20.29 -11.92
N LEU A 417 -3.29 21.48 -12.03
CA LEU A 417 -2.71 22.20 -10.88
C LEU A 417 -3.72 23.00 -10.04
N GLY A 418 -5.01 22.90 -10.35
CA GLY A 418 -6.09 23.64 -9.66
C GLY A 418 -6.23 25.10 -10.08
N HIS A 419 -5.51 25.56 -11.11
CA HIS A 419 -5.59 26.95 -11.56
C HIS A 419 -6.96 27.27 -12.17
N GLU A 420 -7.44 28.50 -11.98
CA GLU A 420 -8.67 28.95 -12.61
C GLU A 420 -8.48 29.11 -14.12
N LEU A 421 -9.27 28.35 -14.89
CA LEU A 421 -9.26 28.38 -16.34
C LEU A 421 -10.61 28.83 -16.90
N ALA A 422 -10.56 29.67 -17.93
CA ALA A 422 -11.76 30.01 -18.69
C ALA A 422 -12.34 28.72 -19.33
N PRO A 423 -13.66 28.47 -19.22
CA PRO A 423 -14.28 27.29 -19.81
C PRO A 423 -14.01 27.19 -21.31
N GLN A 424 -13.35 26.11 -21.74
CA GLN A 424 -13.08 25.86 -23.14
C GLN A 424 -14.12 24.91 -23.73
N VAL A 425 -14.59 25.23 -24.94
CA VAL A 425 -15.50 24.39 -25.71
C VAL A 425 -14.78 23.87 -26.94
N LEU A 426 -14.66 22.55 -27.04
CA LEU A 426 -14.12 21.89 -28.22
C LEU A 426 -15.16 21.98 -29.36
N ARG A 427 -14.76 22.57 -30.49
CA ARG A 427 -15.59 22.60 -31.69
C ARG A 427 -15.52 21.24 -32.38
N THR A 428 -16.60 20.47 -32.31
CA THR A 428 -16.70 19.15 -32.95
C THR A 428 -18.05 19.02 -33.68
N GLN A 429 -18.09 18.22 -34.74
CA GLN A 429 -19.35 17.89 -35.40
C GLN A 429 -20.04 16.78 -34.62
N MET A 430 -21.11 17.12 -33.89
CA MET A 430 -21.82 16.18 -33.05
C MET A 430 -22.46 15.03 -33.85
N PRO A 431 -22.36 13.77 -33.38
CA PRO A 431 -22.99 12.64 -34.04
C PRO A 431 -24.51 12.75 -33.99
N LYS A 432 -25.19 12.22 -35.02
CA LYS A 432 -26.66 12.19 -35.08
C LYS A 432 -27.28 11.24 -34.05
N ARG A 433 -26.56 10.17 -33.68
CA ARG A 433 -26.97 9.17 -32.69
C ARG A 433 -25.85 8.98 -31.67
N PHE A 434 -26.20 9.08 -30.39
CA PHE A 434 -25.24 8.94 -29.29
C PHE A 434 -25.02 7.49 -28.87
N SER A 435 -26.01 6.61 -29.05
CA SER A 435 -25.83 5.17 -28.83
C SER A 435 -24.87 4.58 -29.87
N ALA A 436 -23.83 3.89 -29.39
CA ALA A 436 -22.87 3.20 -30.25
C ALA A 436 -23.45 1.85 -30.73
N PRO A 437 -23.05 1.36 -31.92
CA PRO A 437 -23.46 0.05 -32.40
C PRO A 437 -22.99 -1.06 -31.43
N GLY A 438 -23.74 -2.16 -31.35
CA GLY A 438 -23.39 -3.30 -30.48
C GLY A 438 -23.55 -3.08 -28.98
N LEU A 439 -23.92 -1.88 -28.55
CA LEU A 439 -24.19 -1.55 -27.14
C LEU A 439 -25.69 -1.28 -26.91
N PRO A 440 -26.16 -1.39 -25.65
CA PRO A 440 -27.52 -0.98 -25.27
C PRO A 440 -27.83 0.48 -25.62
N GLU A 441 -29.10 0.79 -25.85
CA GLU A 441 -29.55 2.17 -26.03
C GLU A 441 -29.27 3.01 -24.78
N LEU A 442 -28.71 4.20 -25.00
CA LEU A 442 -28.41 5.12 -23.92
C LEU A 442 -29.68 5.82 -23.43
N ASN A 443 -29.82 5.93 -22.11
CA ASN A 443 -30.88 6.73 -21.52
C ASN A 443 -30.54 8.24 -21.59
N HIS A 444 -31.45 9.10 -21.12
CA HIS A 444 -31.28 10.56 -21.22
C HIS A 444 -30.02 11.09 -20.52
N SER A 445 -29.71 10.62 -19.31
CA SER A 445 -28.54 11.09 -18.56
C SER A 445 -27.23 10.61 -19.18
N GLN A 446 -27.19 9.38 -19.70
CA GLN A 446 -26.05 8.84 -20.43
C GLN A 446 -25.81 9.60 -21.74
N MET A 447 -26.86 9.86 -22.52
CA MET A 447 -26.76 10.68 -23.74
C MET A 447 -26.26 12.10 -23.44
N TYR A 448 -26.75 12.72 -22.36
CA TYR A 448 -26.28 14.01 -21.90
C TYR A 448 -24.78 13.97 -21.53
N ALA A 449 -24.35 12.93 -20.82
CA ALA A 449 -22.94 12.73 -20.46
C ALA A 449 -22.06 12.61 -21.73
N VAL A 450 -22.42 11.73 -22.68
CA VAL A 450 -21.70 11.57 -23.95
C VAL A 450 -21.62 12.92 -24.68
N LYS A 451 -22.74 13.63 -24.80
CA LYS A 451 -22.79 14.93 -25.46
C LYS A 451 -21.86 15.95 -24.79
N SER A 452 -21.88 16.03 -23.46
CA SER A 452 -21.07 16.99 -22.70
C SER A 452 -19.57 16.72 -22.86
N VAL A 453 -19.17 15.44 -22.76
CA VAL A 453 -17.77 15.01 -22.83
C VAL A 453 -17.15 15.33 -24.19
N LEU A 454 -17.89 15.10 -25.28
CA LEU A 454 -17.39 15.35 -26.64
C LEU A 454 -17.10 16.85 -26.91
N GLN A 455 -17.52 17.77 -26.04
CA GLN A 455 -17.39 19.21 -26.22
C GLN A 455 -16.44 19.86 -25.21
N LYS A 456 -15.83 19.10 -24.29
CA LYS A 456 -14.99 19.63 -23.21
C LYS A 456 -13.61 18.97 -23.22
N PRO A 457 -12.53 19.71 -22.88
CA PRO A 457 -11.18 19.14 -22.79
C PRO A 457 -11.03 18.18 -21.59
N ILE A 458 -11.74 18.43 -20.50
CA ILE A 458 -11.79 17.57 -19.31
C ILE A 458 -13.24 17.38 -18.88
N SER A 459 -13.58 16.18 -18.42
CA SER A 459 -14.91 15.85 -17.92
C SER A 459 -14.82 14.76 -16.87
N LEU A 460 -15.59 14.92 -15.79
CA LEU A 460 -15.75 13.92 -14.75
C LEU A 460 -17.18 13.37 -14.85
N ILE A 461 -17.29 12.05 -14.95
CA ILE A 461 -18.58 11.35 -14.97
C ILE A 461 -18.72 10.60 -13.65
N GLN A 462 -19.73 10.96 -12.88
CA GLN A 462 -20.10 10.24 -11.67
C GLN A 462 -21.32 9.36 -11.95
N GLY A 463 -21.27 8.11 -11.48
CA GLY A 463 -22.38 7.18 -11.61
C GLY A 463 -22.38 6.14 -10.48
N PRO A 464 -23.46 6.04 -9.69
CA PRO A 464 -23.64 4.95 -8.73
C PRO A 464 -23.52 3.55 -9.35
N PRO A 465 -23.34 2.48 -8.55
CA PRO A 465 -23.35 1.11 -9.04
C PRO A 465 -24.59 0.80 -9.89
N GLY A 466 -24.41 0.08 -11.00
CA GLY A 466 -25.52 -0.31 -11.89
C GLY A 466 -26.03 0.77 -12.86
N THR A 467 -25.50 2.00 -12.83
CA THR A 467 -25.96 3.10 -13.72
C THR A 467 -25.43 3.07 -15.15
N GLY A 468 -24.69 2.01 -15.52
CA GLY A 468 -24.17 1.83 -16.87
C GLY A 468 -23.00 2.76 -17.23
N LYS A 469 -22.15 3.12 -16.26
CA LYS A 469 -20.91 3.90 -16.48
C LYS A 469 -20.08 3.30 -17.61
N THR A 470 -19.74 2.02 -17.54
CA THR A 470 -18.91 1.33 -18.54
C THR A 470 -19.53 1.35 -19.96
N VAL A 471 -20.86 1.22 -20.07
CA VAL A 471 -21.56 1.35 -21.37
C VAL A 471 -21.48 2.79 -21.92
N THR A 472 -21.60 3.76 -21.03
CA THR A 472 -21.43 5.19 -21.35
C THR A 472 -20.00 5.49 -21.78
N SER A 473 -19.00 4.99 -21.05
CA SER A 473 -17.57 5.10 -21.37
C SER A 473 -17.25 4.48 -22.72
N ALA A 474 -17.73 3.26 -23.01
CA ALA A 474 -17.52 2.62 -24.30
C ALA A 474 -18.18 3.41 -25.46
N SER A 475 -19.35 4.02 -25.23
CA SER A 475 -20.00 4.89 -26.22
C SER A 475 -19.21 6.18 -26.45
N ILE A 476 -18.64 6.78 -25.40
CA ILE A 476 -17.74 7.94 -25.50
C ILE A 476 -16.51 7.59 -26.32
N VAL A 477 -15.83 6.48 -26.00
CA VAL A 477 -14.66 5.99 -26.73
C VAL A 477 -14.98 5.76 -28.20
N TYR A 478 -16.14 5.15 -28.49
CA TYR A 478 -16.58 4.94 -29.86
C TYR A 478 -16.64 6.24 -30.68
N HIS A 479 -17.31 7.26 -30.15
CA HIS A 479 -17.42 8.54 -30.85
C HIS A 479 -16.06 9.24 -30.95
N LEU A 480 -15.25 9.23 -29.89
CA LEU A 480 -13.93 9.86 -29.90
C LEU A 480 -13.00 9.22 -30.94
N ALA A 481 -12.99 7.90 -31.05
CA ALA A 481 -12.19 7.17 -32.04
C ALA A 481 -12.66 7.39 -33.49
N LYS A 482 -13.96 7.66 -33.70
CA LYS A 482 -14.51 7.95 -35.04
C LYS A 482 -14.40 9.42 -35.45
N MET A 483 -14.45 10.34 -34.50
CA MET A 483 -14.50 11.78 -34.75
C MET A 483 -13.12 12.42 -34.85
N ASN A 484 -12.13 11.91 -34.10
CA ASN A 484 -10.81 12.51 -34.02
C ASN A 484 -9.77 11.62 -34.72
N PRO A 485 -8.78 12.21 -35.42
CA PRO A 485 -7.64 11.45 -35.90
C PRO A 485 -6.76 11.02 -34.71
N GLY A 486 -6.27 9.79 -34.78
CA GLY A 486 -5.41 9.21 -33.75
C GLY A 486 -6.14 8.18 -32.88
N GLN A 487 -5.42 7.69 -31.89
CA GLN A 487 -5.80 6.53 -31.09
C GLN A 487 -6.38 7.01 -29.76
N VAL A 488 -7.37 6.29 -29.25
CA VAL A 488 -7.91 6.54 -27.90
C VAL A 488 -7.21 5.62 -26.91
N LEU A 489 -6.62 6.19 -25.86
CA LEU A 489 -6.11 5.42 -24.73
C LEU A 489 -7.21 5.22 -23.69
N VAL A 490 -7.44 3.99 -23.30
CA VAL A 490 -8.47 3.63 -22.32
C VAL A 490 -7.84 2.88 -21.18
N CYS A 491 -8.04 3.36 -19.96
CA CYS A 491 -7.40 2.78 -18.79
C CYS A 491 -8.33 2.65 -17.59
N ALA A 492 -7.92 1.77 -16.67
CA ALA A 492 -8.51 1.62 -15.35
C ALA A 492 -7.44 1.10 -14.38
N PRO A 493 -7.59 1.28 -13.05
CA PRO A 493 -6.60 0.83 -12.08
C PRO A 493 -6.49 -0.69 -11.94
N SER A 494 -7.57 -1.44 -12.23
CA SER A 494 -7.62 -2.91 -12.12
C SER A 494 -7.75 -3.60 -13.49
N ASN A 495 -7.16 -4.78 -13.63
CA ASN A 495 -7.22 -5.53 -14.89
C ASN A 495 -8.65 -5.93 -15.27
N VAL A 496 -9.48 -6.30 -14.29
CA VAL A 496 -10.89 -6.66 -14.52
C VAL A 496 -11.68 -5.50 -15.11
N ALA A 497 -11.50 -4.29 -14.57
CA ALA A 497 -12.16 -3.10 -15.11
C ALA A 497 -11.72 -2.82 -16.55
N VAL A 498 -10.42 -2.95 -16.84
CA VAL A 498 -9.90 -2.82 -18.22
C VAL A 498 -10.50 -3.88 -19.14
N ASP A 499 -10.60 -5.13 -18.71
CA ASP A 499 -11.09 -6.24 -19.53
C ASP A 499 -12.60 -6.08 -19.82
N GLN A 500 -13.41 -5.69 -18.83
CA GLN A 500 -14.83 -5.37 -19.01
C GLN A 500 -15.05 -4.23 -20.01
N LEU A 501 -14.25 -3.16 -19.91
CA LEU A 501 -14.34 -2.03 -20.82
C LEU A 501 -13.85 -2.40 -22.22
N THR A 502 -12.79 -3.20 -22.33
CA THR A 502 -12.25 -3.76 -23.58
C THR A 502 -13.34 -4.54 -24.32
N GLU A 503 -14.07 -5.42 -23.63
CA GLU A 503 -15.15 -6.22 -24.21
C GLU A 503 -16.27 -5.34 -24.79
N LYS A 504 -16.70 -4.31 -24.02
CA LYS A 504 -17.73 -3.38 -24.49
C LYS A 504 -17.28 -2.55 -25.69
N ILE A 505 -16.04 -2.06 -25.70
CA ILE A 505 -15.51 -1.29 -26.82
C ILE A 505 -15.38 -2.19 -28.05
N HIS A 506 -14.92 -3.43 -27.89
CA HIS A 506 -14.82 -4.39 -28.99
C HIS A 506 -16.17 -4.67 -29.64
N ALA A 507 -17.24 -4.79 -28.85
CA ALA A 507 -18.60 -4.99 -29.36
C ALA A 507 -19.08 -3.86 -30.31
N THR A 508 -18.46 -2.68 -30.27
CA THR A 508 -18.77 -1.57 -31.19
C THR A 508 -18.17 -1.74 -32.60
N GLY A 509 -17.32 -2.75 -32.79
CA GLY A 509 -16.62 -3.02 -34.05
C GLY A 509 -15.34 -2.21 -34.25
N LEU A 510 -14.85 -1.51 -33.21
CA LEU A 510 -13.53 -0.87 -33.23
C LEU A 510 -12.39 -1.88 -33.16
N LYS A 511 -11.24 -1.52 -33.72
CA LYS A 511 -9.98 -2.28 -33.59
C LYS A 511 -9.36 -1.99 -32.23
N VAL A 512 -9.55 -2.92 -31.30
CA VAL A 512 -9.08 -2.80 -29.91
C VAL A 512 -7.84 -3.64 -29.68
N VAL A 513 -6.86 -3.08 -28.98
CA VAL A 513 -5.67 -3.80 -28.49
C VAL A 513 -5.62 -3.72 -26.97
N ARG A 514 -5.63 -4.88 -26.30
CA ARG A 514 -5.45 -4.99 -24.84
C ARG A 514 -3.96 -5.20 -24.51
N LEU A 515 -3.33 -4.21 -23.91
CA LEU A 515 -1.90 -4.24 -23.57
C LEU A 515 -1.71 -4.67 -22.11
N THR A 516 -1.26 -5.90 -21.89
CA THR A 516 -1.04 -6.51 -20.57
C THR A 516 0.44 -6.48 -20.18
N ALA A 517 0.71 -6.52 -18.87
CA ALA A 517 2.06 -6.74 -18.36
C ALA A 517 2.56 -8.13 -18.75
N LYS A 518 3.86 -8.27 -19.05
CA LYS A 518 4.45 -9.56 -19.45
C LYS A 518 4.24 -10.69 -18.45
N SER A 519 4.23 -10.37 -17.14
CA SER A 519 3.95 -11.35 -16.08
C SER A 519 2.51 -11.90 -16.12
N ARG A 520 1.62 -11.29 -16.91
CA ARG A 520 0.21 -11.69 -17.05
C ARG A 520 -0.10 -12.30 -18.42
N GLU A 521 0.87 -12.47 -19.32
CA GLU A 521 0.63 -13.03 -20.67
C GLU A 521 0.20 -14.51 -20.63
N ALA A 522 0.52 -15.23 -19.55
CA ALA A 522 0.11 -16.62 -19.36
C ALA A 522 -1.29 -16.77 -18.71
N LEU A 523 -1.98 -15.66 -18.41
CA LEU A 523 -3.27 -15.69 -17.72
C LEU A 523 -4.42 -15.67 -18.71
N ASP A 524 -5.39 -16.54 -18.46
CA ASP A 524 -6.63 -16.54 -19.22
C ASP A 524 -7.49 -15.32 -18.87
N SER A 525 -8.14 -14.76 -19.89
CA SER A 525 -9.08 -13.65 -19.79
C SER A 525 -10.13 -13.78 -20.89
N SER A 526 -11.34 -13.28 -20.64
CA SER A 526 -12.42 -13.23 -21.65
C SER A 526 -12.02 -12.43 -22.90
N VAL A 527 -11.06 -11.52 -22.76
CA VAL A 527 -10.52 -10.69 -23.85
C VAL A 527 -9.12 -11.11 -24.29
N ALA A 528 -8.68 -12.33 -23.97
CA ALA A 528 -7.34 -12.83 -24.32
C ALA A 528 -7.01 -12.70 -25.82
N PHE A 529 -7.99 -12.95 -26.69
CA PHE A 529 -7.85 -12.81 -28.15
C PHE A 529 -7.60 -11.37 -28.62
N LEU A 530 -7.91 -10.36 -27.80
CA LEU A 530 -7.64 -8.94 -28.05
C LEU A 530 -6.29 -8.51 -27.48
N THR A 531 -5.59 -9.36 -26.72
CA THR A 531 -4.32 -8.96 -26.12
C THR A 531 -3.21 -8.82 -27.14
N LEU A 532 -2.30 -7.87 -26.93
CA LEU A 532 -1.21 -7.59 -27.88
C LEU A 532 -0.38 -8.85 -28.18
N HIS A 533 -0.01 -9.62 -27.15
CA HIS A 533 0.82 -10.81 -27.32
C HIS A 533 0.10 -11.91 -28.13
N GLN A 534 -1.21 -12.10 -27.95
CA GLN A 534 -1.98 -13.04 -28.76
C GLN A 534 -2.19 -12.55 -30.20
N GLN A 535 -2.41 -11.24 -30.41
CA GLN A 535 -2.50 -10.68 -31.76
C GLN A 535 -1.17 -10.82 -32.52
N VAL A 536 -0.03 -10.63 -31.84
CA VAL A 536 1.30 -10.88 -32.41
C VAL A 536 1.48 -12.38 -32.72
N ALA A 537 1.12 -13.25 -31.78
CA ALA A 537 1.21 -14.70 -31.97
C ALA A 537 0.37 -15.19 -33.15
N ASN A 538 -0.80 -14.61 -33.38
CA ASN A 538 -1.71 -14.96 -34.47
C ASN A 538 -1.50 -14.11 -35.74
N SER A 539 -0.48 -13.25 -35.78
CA SER A 539 -0.25 -12.36 -36.91
C SER A 539 0.25 -13.11 -38.14
N THR A 540 -0.52 -13.05 -39.23
CA THR A 540 -0.19 -13.70 -40.50
C THR A 540 0.74 -12.86 -41.38
N THR A 541 1.00 -11.60 -41.03
CA THR A 541 1.83 -10.70 -41.86
C THR A 541 3.33 -10.99 -41.75
N HIS A 542 3.78 -11.61 -40.65
CA HIS A 542 5.20 -11.89 -40.39
C HIS A 542 5.51 -13.39 -40.43
N VAL A 543 5.67 -13.96 -41.63
CA VAL A 543 5.90 -15.41 -41.82
C VAL A 543 7.16 -15.91 -41.10
N GLU A 544 8.24 -15.13 -41.09
CA GLU A 544 9.47 -15.50 -40.37
C GLU A 544 9.26 -15.52 -38.85
N LEU A 545 8.49 -14.57 -38.32
CA LEU A 545 8.13 -14.54 -36.90
C LEU A 545 7.34 -15.80 -36.52
N GLN A 546 6.38 -16.21 -37.35
CA GLN A 546 5.59 -17.41 -37.12
C GLN A 546 6.44 -18.68 -37.07
N LYS A 547 7.43 -18.81 -37.95
CA LYS A 547 8.39 -19.92 -37.91
C LYS A 547 9.19 -19.94 -36.61
N LEU A 548 9.63 -18.77 -36.12
CA LEU A 548 10.36 -18.66 -34.86
C LEU A 548 9.48 -18.94 -33.64
N ILE A 549 8.20 -18.54 -33.65
CA ILE A 549 7.22 -18.88 -32.61
C ILE A 549 7.02 -20.39 -32.55
N MET A 550 6.77 -21.03 -33.71
CA MET A 550 6.61 -22.49 -33.79
C MET A 550 7.85 -23.21 -33.26
N LEU A 551 9.04 -22.81 -33.73
CA LEU A 551 10.32 -23.39 -33.30
C LEU A 551 10.52 -23.25 -31.78
N LYS A 552 10.21 -22.07 -31.22
CA LYS A 552 10.32 -21.81 -29.78
C LYS A 552 9.34 -22.64 -28.96
N ASN A 553 8.12 -22.84 -29.46
CA ASN A 553 7.11 -23.67 -28.80
C ASN A 553 7.47 -25.16 -28.84
N GLU A 554 8.10 -25.64 -29.92
CA GLU A 554 8.52 -27.03 -30.08
C GLU A 554 9.78 -27.36 -29.29
N GLN A 555 10.76 -26.46 -29.27
CA GLN A 555 12.08 -26.70 -28.66
C GLN A 555 12.22 -26.11 -27.25
N GLY A 556 11.29 -25.26 -26.81
CA GLY A 556 11.34 -24.51 -25.55
C GLY A 556 12.30 -23.31 -25.57
N GLU A 557 13.35 -23.38 -26.38
CA GLU A 557 14.38 -22.34 -26.50
C GLU A 557 14.72 -22.04 -27.97
N LEU A 558 15.42 -20.93 -28.21
CA LEU A 558 15.94 -20.54 -29.51
C LEU A 558 17.45 -20.33 -29.43
N SER A 559 18.14 -20.51 -30.57
CA SER A 559 19.55 -20.14 -30.70
C SER A 559 19.75 -18.65 -30.38
N SER A 560 20.94 -18.24 -29.96
CA SER A 560 21.21 -16.84 -29.61
C SER A 560 20.96 -15.85 -30.76
N ASN A 561 21.19 -16.28 -32.01
CA ASN A 561 20.90 -15.50 -33.21
C ASN A 561 19.40 -15.44 -33.50
N ASP A 562 18.69 -16.57 -33.37
CA ASP A 562 17.24 -16.63 -33.60
C ASP A 562 16.47 -15.89 -32.51
N GLU A 563 16.91 -15.94 -31.25
CA GLU A 563 16.32 -15.18 -30.15
C GLU A 563 16.47 -13.67 -30.36
N ARG A 564 17.58 -13.20 -30.95
CA ARG A 564 17.76 -11.78 -31.34
C ARG A 564 16.82 -11.39 -32.48
N LYS A 565 16.69 -12.23 -33.51
CA LYS A 565 15.76 -12.00 -34.63
C LYS A 565 14.31 -12.00 -34.14
N TYR A 566 13.93 -13.00 -33.35
CA TYR A 566 12.64 -13.15 -32.71
C TYR A 566 12.23 -11.87 -31.97
N LYS A 567 13.09 -11.36 -31.08
CA LYS A 567 12.82 -10.12 -30.33
C LYS A 567 12.64 -8.91 -31.25
N THR A 568 13.41 -8.81 -32.33
CA THR A 568 13.29 -7.71 -33.31
C THR A 568 11.96 -7.78 -34.05
N LEU A 569 11.59 -8.96 -34.54
CA LEU A 569 10.34 -9.18 -35.28
C LEU A 569 9.11 -9.01 -34.40
N ILE A 570 9.15 -9.48 -33.14
CA ILE A 570 8.09 -9.22 -32.15
C ILE A 570 7.88 -7.72 -31.99
N ARG A 571 8.95 -6.95 -31.74
CA ARG A 571 8.85 -5.48 -31.56
C ARG A 571 8.29 -4.78 -32.79
N GLN A 572 8.64 -5.25 -33.98
CA GLN A 572 8.11 -4.71 -35.23
C GLN A 572 6.62 -5.00 -35.37
N CYS A 573 6.19 -6.25 -35.12
CA CYS A 573 4.78 -6.63 -35.17
C CYS A 573 3.95 -5.92 -34.08
N GLU A 574 4.48 -5.81 -32.86
CA GLU A 574 3.86 -5.04 -31.77
C GLU A 574 3.63 -3.58 -32.20
N LYS A 575 4.62 -2.94 -32.81
CA LYS A 575 4.51 -1.56 -33.32
C LYS A 575 3.45 -1.43 -34.41
N GLU A 576 3.37 -2.38 -35.33
CA GLU A 576 2.37 -2.38 -36.40
C GLU A 576 0.94 -2.55 -35.86
N ILE A 577 0.73 -3.51 -34.96
CA ILE A 577 -0.58 -3.76 -34.34
C ILE A 577 -1.01 -2.56 -33.51
N LEU A 578 -0.12 -2.07 -32.64
CA LEU A 578 -0.40 -0.89 -31.83
C LEU A 578 -0.69 0.33 -32.70
N GLY A 579 0.08 0.56 -33.77
CA GLY A 579 -0.12 1.69 -34.69
C GLY A 579 -1.39 1.62 -35.54
N ALA A 580 -1.96 0.42 -35.74
CA ALA A 580 -3.18 0.21 -36.51
C ALA A 580 -4.45 0.16 -35.65
N ALA A 581 -4.33 0.22 -34.32
CA ALA A 581 -5.44 0.19 -33.38
C ALA A 581 -6.25 1.49 -33.41
N ASP A 582 -7.57 1.39 -33.26
CA ASP A 582 -8.45 2.53 -32.96
C ASP A 582 -8.36 2.88 -31.46
N VAL A 583 -8.25 1.84 -30.62
CA VAL A 583 -8.26 1.95 -29.16
C VAL A 583 -7.21 1.03 -28.54
N ILE A 584 -6.45 1.56 -27.60
CA ILE A 584 -5.51 0.78 -26.77
C ILE A 584 -6.04 0.77 -25.34
N CYS A 585 -6.22 -0.43 -24.79
CA CYS A 585 -6.70 -0.66 -23.43
C CYS A 585 -5.58 -1.21 -22.55
N CYS A 586 -5.28 -0.55 -21.42
CA CYS A 586 -4.30 -1.04 -20.44
C CYS A 586 -4.64 -0.59 -19.02
N THR A 587 -3.92 -1.09 -18.01
CA THR A 587 -4.05 -0.51 -16.67
C THR A 587 -3.37 0.87 -16.61
N CYS A 588 -3.70 1.71 -15.63
CA CYS A 588 -3.06 3.04 -15.52
C CYS A 588 -1.52 2.91 -15.42
N VAL A 589 -1.02 2.01 -14.56
CA VAL A 589 0.41 1.67 -14.51
C VAL A 589 0.90 1.06 -15.83
N GLY A 590 0.06 0.26 -16.48
CA GLY A 590 0.35 -0.38 -17.76
C GLY A 590 0.58 0.60 -18.91
N ALA A 591 0.09 1.83 -18.82
CA ALA A 591 0.33 2.84 -19.83
C ALA A 591 1.78 3.32 -19.89
N GLY A 592 2.50 3.27 -18.76
CA GLY A 592 3.96 3.50 -18.70
C GLY A 592 4.79 2.32 -19.25
N ASP A 593 4.22 1.47 -20.10
CA ASP A 593 4.95 0.35 -20.71
C ASP A 593 5.82 0.84 -21.87
N PRO A 594 7.12 0.44 -21.94
CA PRO A 594 8.04 0.84 -22.99
C PRO A 594 7.54 0.66 -24.43
N ARG A 595 6.58 -0.23 -24.66
CA ARG A 595 5.94 -0.46 -25.96
C ARG A 595 5.05 0.72 -26.41
N LEU A 596 4.60 1.55 -25.48
CA LEU A 596 3.74 2.72 -25.72
C LEU A 596 4.52 4.04 -25.82
N ASN A 597 5.78 4.13 -25.37
CA ASN A 597 6.58 5.37 -25.29
C ASN A 597 6.72 6.21 -26.58
N LYS A 598 6.40 5.64 -27.75
CA LYS A 598 6.47 6.35 -29.05
C LYS A 598 5.11 6.74 -29.60
N LEU A 599 4.03 6.36 -28.93
CA LEU A 599 2.67 6.68 -29.31
C LEU A 599 2.22 7.93 -28.59
N LYS A 600 1.31 8.66 -29.24
CA LYS A 600 0.69 9.84 -28.67
C LYS A 600 -0.81 9.66 -28.57
N PHE A 601 -1.36 10.06 -27.44
CA PHE A 601 -2.78 9.91 -27.15
C PHE A 601 -3.39 11.28 -26.84
N ARG A 602 -4.01 11.87 -27.86
CA ARG A 602 -4.78 13.11 -27.70
C ARG A 602 -5.99 12.94 -26.79
N THR A 603 -6.51 11.72 -26.73
CA THR A 603 -7.73 11.39 -26.02
C THR A 603 -7.49 10.21 -25.11
N VAL A 604 -7.74 10.43 -23.83
CA VAL A 604 -7.58 9.46 -22.77
C VAL A 604 -8.90 9.35 -22.01
N LEU A 605 -9.34 8.13 -21.73
CA LEU A 605 -10.45 7.85 -20.81
C LEU A 605 -9.94 6.95 -19.69
N ILE A 606 -10.24 7.34 -18.44
CA ILE A 606 -9.92 6.56 -17.24
C ILE A 606 -11.23 6.15 -16.58
N ASP A 607 -11.55 4.86 -16.61
CA ASP A 607 -12.68 4.30 -15.87
C ASP A 607 -12.24 3.88 -14.46
N GLU A 608 -13.17 3.91 -13.50
CA GLU A 608 -12.88 3.64 -12.08
C GLU A 608 -11.72 4.48 -11.51
N ALA A 609 -11.53 5.71 -12.01
CA ALA A 609 -10.43 6.60 -11.61
C ALA A 609 -10.40 6.90 -10.10
N THR A 610 -11.54 6.81 -9.41
CA THR A 610 -11.64 6.99 -7.95
C THR A 610 -10.96 5.90 -7.14
N GLN A 611 -10.57 4.78 -7.76
CA GLN A 611 -9.81 3.70 -7.11
C GLN A 611 -8.29 3.85 -7.27
N ALA A 612 -7.82 4.86 -8.03
CA ALA A 612 -6.41 5.13 -8.23
C ALA A 612 -5.94 6.27 -7.31
N ALA A 613 -4.73 6.14 -6.76
CA ALA A 613 -4.01 7.31 -6.24
C ALA A 613 -3.69 8.28 -7.38
N GLU A 614 -3.59 9.56 -7.08
CA GLU A 614 -3.42 10.61 -8.10
C GLU A 614 -2.20 10.38 -9.02
N PRO A 615 -0.98 10.09 -8.50
CA PRO A 615 0.17 9.74 -9.36
C PRO A 615 -0.09 8.49 -10.22
N GLY A 616 -0.95 7.59 -9.74
CA GLY A 616 -1.40 6.39 -10.44
C GLY A 616 -2.36 6.67 -11.59
N ALA A 617 -3.25 7.66 -11.45
CA ALA A 617 -4.14 8.13 -12.51
C ALA A 617 -3.40 9.02 -13.52
N GLU A 618 -2.41 9.77 -13.04
CA GLU A 618 -1.54 10.68 -13.79
C GLU A 618 -0.52 9.99 -14.72
N LEU A 619 -0.22 8.71 -14.50
CA LEU A 619 0.60 7.89 -15.41
C LEU A 619 0.19 8.00 -16.89
N LEU A 620 -1.06 8.36 -17.15
CA LEU A 620 -1.68 8.40 -18.46
C LEU A 620 -1.58 9.74 -19.17
N SER A 621 -1.40 10.79 -18.38
CA SER A 621 -1.35 12.13 -18.91
C SER A 621 0.06 12.46 -19.44
N PHE A 622 1.10 11.69 -19.10
CA PHE A 622 2.48 12.18 -19.24
C PHE A 622 3.43 11.45 -20.20
N GLU A 623 3.11 10.27 -20.75
CA GLU A 623 3.95 9.64 -21.81
C GLU A 623 3.40 9.83 -23.24
N SER A 624 2.29 10.56 -23.38
CA SER A 624 1.43 10.56 -24.57
C SER A 624 1.66 11.72 -25.55
N PHE A 625 2.69 12.56 -25.38
CA PHE A 625 2.83 13.79 -26.17
C PHE A 625 4.28 14.23 -26.48
N ILE A 626 5.19 13.34 -26.90
CA ILE A 626 6.56 13.75 -27.29
C ILE A 626 6.68 14.04 -28.80
N ASP A 627 6.54 15.31 -29.22
CA ASP A 627 6.74 15.96 -30.56
C ASP A 627 6.61 15.18 -31.88
#